data_AF-A0A6A3WBM4-F1
#
_entry.id   AF-A0A6A3WBM4-F1
#
_cell.length_a   1.000
_cell.length_b   1.000
_cell.length_c   1.000
_cell.angle_alpha   90.00
_cell.angle_beta   90.00
_cell.angle_gamma   90.00
#
_symmetry.space_group_name_H-M   'P 1'
#
loop_
_entity.id
_entity.type
_entity.pdbx_description
1 polymer ?
#
loop_
_entity_poly.entity_id
_entity_poly.type
_entity_poly.pdbx_seq_one_letter_code
_entity_poly.pdbx_strand_id
1 'polypeptide(L)' 'PTDAPTDAPTDAPTDAPTDQPVCTKVVSSGDASVGINIITDTACANGGVGCIDDVCRFCKVRTTDNSAAFVDCPSV' A
#
# COMPACT_ATOMS: atom_id res chain seq x y z
N PRO A 1 -23.84 28.57 -46.33
CA PRO A 1 -24.53 27.89 -45.22
C PRO A 1 -23.57 26.94 -44.53
N THR A 2 -23.09 27.37 -43.37
CA THR A 2 -22.26 26.63 -42.43
C THR A 2 -23.16 25.73 -41.59
N ASP A 3 -22.76 24.50 -41.30
CA ASP A 3 -23.00 23.93 -39.98
C ASP A 3 -21.82 23.04 -39.56
N ALA A 4 -21.49 23.17 -38.28
CA ALA A 4 -20.22 22.88 -37.64
C ALA A 4 -20.01 21.39 -37.29
N PRO A 5 -18.77 20.94 -37.04
CA PRO A 5 -18.56 19.66 -36.37
C PRO A 5 -18.99 19.77 -34.90
N THR A 6 -19.80 18.83 -34.45
CA THR A 6 -20.14 18.66 -33.02
C THR A 6 -18.93 18.09 -32.30
N ASP A 7 -18.18 18.95 -31.61
CA ASP A 7 -17.24 18.51 -30.58
C ASP A 7 -18.06 17.97 -29.39
N ALA A 8 -18.12 16.65 -29.25
CA ALA A 8 -18.58 16.04 -28.02
C ALA A 8 -17.48 16.25 -26.97
N PRO A 9 -17.78 16.76 -25.76
CA PRO A 9 -16.80 16.76 -24.70
C PRO A 9 -16.53 15.30 -24.33
N THR A 10 -15.28 14.88 -24.46
CA THR A 10 -14.79 13.69 -23.77
C THR A 10 -14.87 14.00 -22.28
N ASP A 11 -15.90 13.50 -21.61
CA ASP A 11 -15.92 13.41 -20.16
C ASP A 11 -14.69 12.58 -19.76
N ALA A 12 -13.62 13.25 -19.35
CA ALA A 12 -12.53 12.60 -18.66
C ALA A 12 -13.13 11.88 -17.45
N PRO A 13 -12.75 10.63 -17.16
CA PRO A 13 -13.18 10.02 -15.92
C PRO A 13 -12.68 10.92 -14.80
N THR A 14 -13.62 11.49 -14.05
CA THR A 14 -13.32 12.05 -12.73
C THR A 14 -12.69 10.90 -11.96
N ASP A 15 -11.48 11.09 -11.44
CA ASP A 15 -10.86 10.16 -10.49
C ASP A 15 -11.80 10.05 -9.29
N ALA A 16 -12.75 9.12 -9.39
CA ALA A 16 -13.49 8.64 -8.24
C ALA A 16 -12.44 8.14 -7.25
N PRO A 17 -12.59 8.42 -5.94
CA PRO A 17 -11.69 7.84 -4.95
C PRO A 17 -11.75 6.33 -5.15
N THR A 18 -10.67 5.78 -5.70
CA THR A 18 -10.56 4.34 -5.86
C THR A 18 -10.43 3.83 -4.44
N ASP A 19 -11.38 3.01 -3.99
CA ASP A 19 -11.40 2.42 -2.67
C ASP A 19 -10.31 1.33 -2.58
N GLN A 20 -9.06 1.75 -2.83
CA GLN A 20 -7.91 0.87 -2.79
C GLN A 20 -7.74 0.42 -1.35
N PRO A 21 -7.64 -0.89 -1.12
CA PRO A 21 -7.50 -1.40 0.21
C PRO A 21 -6.20 -0.86 0.81
N VAL A 22 -6.34 -0.15 1.93
CA VAL A 22 -5.21 0.39 2.70
C VAL A 22 -5.07 -0.37 4.00
N CYS A 23 -3.83 -0.61 4.39
CA CYS A 23 -3.57 -1.19 5.70
C CYS A 23 -3.92 -0.16 6.79
N THR A 24 -4.86 -0.50 7.67
CA THR A 24 -5.28 0.34 8.81
C THR A 24 -4.63 -0.09 10.12
N LYS A 25 -3.83 -1.17 10.09
CA LYS A 25 -3.12 -1.67 11.26
C LYS A 25 -1.93 -0.76 11.56
N VAL A 26 -1.78 -0.45 12.84
CA VAL A 26 -0.64 0.30 13.35
C VAL A 26 0.33 -0.66 14.02
N VAL A 27 1.62 -0.38 13.85
CA VAL A 27 2.68 -1.15 14.50
C VAL A 27 2.60 -0.99 16.02
N SER A 28 2.80 -2.08 16.75
CA SER A 28 2.92 -2.01 18.21
C SER A 28 4.24 -1.35 18.63
N SER A 29 4.27 -0.72 19.80
CA SER A 29 5.50 -0.10 20.32
C SER A 29 6.63 -1.11 20.53
N GLY A 30 6.31 -2.36 20.85
CA GLY A 30 7.29 -3.45 20.97
C GLY A 30 7.98 -3.76 19.63
N ASP A 31 7.20 -3.92 18.57
CA ASP A 31 7.67 -4.19 17.21
C ASP A 31 8.50 -3.01 16.67
N ALA A 32 8.00 -1.78 16.86
CA ALA A 32 8.71 -0.56 16.47
C ALA A 32 10.08 -0.45 17.18
N SER A 33 10.15 -0.79 18.46
CA SER A 33 11.40 -0.75 19.24
C SER A 33 12.47 -1.71 18.73
N VAL A 34 12.05 -2.80 18.09
CA VAL A 34 12.95 -3.79 17.46
C VAL A 34 13.09 -3.59 15.95
N GLY A 35 12.67 -2.44 15.42
CA GLY A 35 12.92 -2.06 14.02
C GLY A 35 11.94 -2.69 13.02
N ILE A 36 10.76 -3.11 13.48
CA ILE A 36 9.66 -3.58 12.62
C ILE A 36 8.67 -2.42 12.41
N ASN A 37 8.08 -2.34 11.23
CA ASN A 37 6.97 -1.45 10.91
C ASN A 37 5.89 -2.23 10.14
N ILE A 38 4.70 -1.64 9.98
CA ILE A 38 3.62 -2.18 9.15
C ILE A 38 3.40 -1.25 7.95
N ILE A 39 3.29 -1.85 6.76
CA ILE A 39 2.99 -1.14 5.51
C ILE A 39 1.76 -1.72 4.83
N THR A 40 1.21 -0.93 3.91
CA THR A 40 0.25 -1.43 2.93
C THR A 40 1.01 -2.20 1.85
N ASP A 41 0.67 -3.48 1.68
CA ASP A 41 1.13 -4.35 0.61
C ASP A 41 0.02 -5.32 0.19
N THR A 42 -0.59 -5.06 -0.95
CA THR A 42 -1.66 -5.90 -1.54
C THR A 42 -1.13 -7.22 -2.11
N ALA A 43 0.19 -7.40 -2.24
CA ALA A 43 0.75 -8.69 -2.60
C ALA A 43 0.49 -9.74 -1.51
N CYS A 44 0.18 -9.33 -0.28
CA CYS A 44 -0.18 -10.23 0.81
C CYS A 44 -1.44 -11.06 0.57
N ALA A 45 -2.32 -10.66 -0.36
CA ALA A 45 -3.41 -11.51 -0.84
C ALA A 45 -2.90 -12.83 -1.46
N ASN A 46 -1.64 -12.88 -1.90
CA ASN A 46 -0.97 -14.08 -2.39
C ASN A 46 -0.05 -14.73 -1.33
N GLY A 47 -0.03 -14.19 -0.11
CA GLY A 47 0.84 -14.58 0.99
C GLY A 47 2.24 -13.98 0.94
N GLY A 48 3.16 -14.60 1.69
CA GLY A 48 4.57 -14.21 1.80
C GLY A 48 5.00 -13.83 3.23
N VAL A 49 6.29 -13.52 3.39
CA VAL A 49 6.88 -13.28 4.72
C VAL A 49 6.42 -11.93 5.28
N GLY A 50 5.92 -11.95 6.52
CA GLY A 50 5.47 -10.74 7.21
C GLY A 50 4.03 -10.33 6.93
N CYS A 51 3.27 -11.05 6.09
CA CYS A 51 1.86 -10.73 5.89
C CYS A 51 1.05 -10.89 7.18
N ILE A 52 0.18 -9.92 7.43
CA ILE A 52 -0.70 -9.85 8.60
C ILE A 52 -2.12 -10.16 8.17
N ASP A 53 -2.55 -9.53 7.09
CA ASP A 53 -3.79 -9.79 6.35
C ASP A 53 -3.48 -9.58 4.85
N ASP A 54 -4.51 -9.56 3.99
CA ASP A 54 -4.34 -9.47 2.53
C ASP A 54 -3.68 -8.16 2.05
N VAL A 55 -3.55 -7.17 2.94
CA VAL A 55 -3.20 -5.78 2.61
C VAL A 55 -2.11 -5.23 3.54
N CYS A 56 -1.86 -5.82 4.69
CA CYS A 56 -0.89 -5.39 5.68
C CYS A 56 0.32 -6.32 5.72
N ARG A 57 1.53 -5.75 5.70
CA ARG A 57 2.78 -6.51 5.88
C ARG A 57 3.68 -5.88 6.93
N PHE A 58 4.26 -6.70 7.80
CA PHE A 58 5.45 -6.37 8.57
C PHE A 58 6.67 -6.24 7.65
N CYS A 59 7.38 -5.13 7.80
CA CYS A 59 8.66 -4.90 7.15
C CYS A 59 9.67 -4.40 8.19
N LYS A 60 10.96 -4.51 7.90
CA LYS A 60 12.02 -4.00 8.76
C LYS A 60 12.46 -2.60 8.30
N VAL A 61 12.48 -1.65 9.23
CA VAL A 61 13.10 -0.32 9.05
C VAL A 61 14.55 -0.31 9.53
N ARG A 62 14.90 -1.25 10.41
CA ARG A 62 16.25 -1.45 10.92
C ARG A 62 16.44 -2.93 11.20
N THR A 63 17.57 -3.48 10.79
CA THR A 63 17.93 -4.87 11.10
C THR A 63 18.23 -5.04 12.59
N THR A 64 17.52 -5.97 13.21
CA THR A 64 17.73 -6.53 14.55
C THR A 64 17.51 -8.04 14.47
N ASP A 65 17.82 -8.78 15.54
CA ASP A 65 17.52 -10.22 15.58
C ASP A 65 16.02 -10.51 15.36
N ASN A 66 15.14 -9.63 15.84
CA ASN A 66 13.69 -9.78 15.72
C ASN A 66 13.16 -9.35 14.35
N SER A 67 13.82 -8.40 13.68
CA SER A 67 13.37 -7.92 12.37
C SER A 67 14.06 -8.63 11.20
N ALA A 68 15.07 -9.45 11.46
CA ALA A 68 15.89 -10.13 10.43
C ALA A 68 15.08 -11.00 9.47
N ALA A 69 13.94 -11.55 9.94
CA ALA A 69 13.06 -12.39 9.13
C ALA A 69 12.20 -11.57 8.15
N PHE A 70 12.02 -10.27 8.34
CA PHE A 70 11.16 -9.46 7.48
C PHE A 70 11.92 -8.83 6.31
N VAL A 71 11.17 -8.51 5.26
CA VAL A 71 11.66 -7.73 4.11
C VAL A 71 11.88 -6.28 4.53
N ASP A 72 12.80 -5.58 3.86
CA ASP A 72 13.00 -4.15 4.09
C ASP A 72 11.74 -3.35 3.76
N CYS A 73 11.44 -2.35 4.58
CA CYS A 73 10.37 -1.41 4.28
C CYS A 73 10.75 -0.61 3.02
N PRO A 74 9.80 -0.36 2.10
CA PRO A 74 10.04 0.51 0.96
C PRO A 74 10.45 1.90 1.49
N SER A 75 11.47 2.47 0.87
CA SER A 75 11.81 3.88 1.07
C SER A 75 10.66 4.71 0.50
N VAL A 76 9.97 5.43 1.38
CA VAL A 76 8.91 6.40 1.01
C VAL A 76 9.49 7.62 0.30
#